data_AF-A0A7C4F6V1-F1
#
_entry.id   AF-A0A7C4F6V1-F1
#
_cell.length_a   1.000
_cell.length_b   1.000
_cell.length_c   1.000
_cell.angle_alpha   90.00
_cell.angle_beta   90.00
_cell.angle_gamma   90.00
#
_symmetry.space_group_name_H-M   'P 1'
#
loop_
_entity.id
_entity.type
_entity.pdbx_description
1 polymer ?
#
loop_
_entity_poly.entity_id
_entity_poly.type
_entity_poly.pdbx_seq_one_letter_code
_entity_poly.pdbx_strand_id
1 'polypeptide(L)' 'MTSQLSEKVYNIMAREMGHIGKFIVQKQCKDLGINPEDIKPEDLPKVGKALGDVMKTFGGEEKGRAIESEIKRLAHG' A
#
# COMPACT_ATOMS: atom_id res chain seq x y z
N MET A 1 3.46 -10.26 14.77
CA MET A 1 2.37 -10.93 14.03
C MET A 1 1.76 -9.86 13.16
N THR A 2 1.82 -10.03 11.84
CA THR A 2 1.38 -9.01 10.88
C THR A 2 -0.14 -8.96 10.84
N SER A 3 -0.73 -7.77 10.81
CA SER A 3 -2.17 -7.61 10.67
C SER A 3 -2.65 -8.12 9.30
N GLN A 4 -3.90 -8.59 9.22
CA GLN A 4 -4.49 -9.02 7.94
C GLN A 4 -4.53 -7.88 6.91
N LEU A 5 -4.70 -6.63 7.36
CA LEU A 5 -4.66 -5.45 6.47
C LEU A 5 -3.26 -5.23 5.92
N SER A 6 -2.24 -5.31 6.77
CA SER A 6 -0.85 -5.26 6.35
C SER A 6 -0.53 -6.33 5.30
N GLU A 7 -0.97 -7.58 5.52
CA GLU A 7 -0.80 -8.66 4.54
C GLU A 7 -1.48 -8.38 3.20
N LYS A 8 -2.72 -7.88 3.22
CA LYS A 8 -3.44 -7.49 1.99
C LYS A 8 -2.69 -6.39 1.23
N VAL A 9 -2.22 -5.35 1.91
CA VAL A 9 -1.43 -4.27 1.29
C VAL A 9 -0.12 -4.80 0.72
N TYR A 10 0.58 -5.68 1.45
CA TYR A 10 1.78 -6.34 0.94
C TYR A 10 1.51 -7.17 -0.31
N ASN A 11 0.42 -7.94 -0.33
CA ASN A 11 0.08 -8.79 -1.46
C ASN A 11 -0.28 -7.97 -2.71
N ILE A 12 -1.00 -6.87 -2.56
CA ILE A 12 -1.30 -5.93 -3.66
C ILE A 12 0.01 -5.43 -4.27
N MET A 13 0.93 -4.92 -3.45
CA MET A 13 2.19 -4.40 -3.94
C MET A 13 3.13 -5.48 -4.47
N ALA A 14 3.12 -6.68 -3.89
CA ALA A 14 3.90 -7.81 -4.35
C ALA A 14 3.41 -8.35 -5.71
N ARG A 15 2.10 -8.30 -5.97
CA ARG A 15 1.53 -8.64 -7.28
C ARG A 15 2.05 -7.73 -8.38
N GLU A 16 2.20 -6.43 -8.08
CA GLU A 16 2.61 -5.43 -9.07
C GLU A 16 4.13 -5.31 -9.24
N MET A 17 4.88 -5.44 -8.13
CA MET A 17 6.31 -5.10 -8.08
C MET A 17 7.19 -6.26 -7.60
N GLY A 18 6.62 -7.47 -7.46
CA GLY A 18 7.31 -8.64 -6.93
C GLY A 18 7.86 -8.41 -5.52
N HIS A 19 9.05 -8.92 -5.27
CA HIS A 19 9.72 -8.84 -3.97
C HIS A 19 9.97 -7.39 -3.50
N ILE A 20 10.14 -6.45 -4.45
CA ILE A 20 10.36 -5.03 -4.15
C ILE A 20 9.11 -4.37 -3.56
N GLY A 21 7.91 -4.86 -3.90
CA GLY A 21 6.64 -4.32 -3.41
C GLY A 21 6.59 -4.25 -1.88
N LYS A 22 7.08 -5.29 -1.20
CA LYS A 22 7.13 -5.33 0.27
C LYS A 22 8.02 -4.22 0.87
N PHE A 23 9.18 -3.97 0.26
CA PHE A 23 10.09 -2.91 0.69
C PHE A 23 9.49 -1.52 0.46
N ILE A 24 8.77 -1.33 -0.64
CA ILE A 24 8.06 -0.07 -0.91
C ILE A 24 7.02 0.19 0.18
N VAL A 25 6.19 -0.80 0.52
CA VAL A 25 5.20 -0.67 1.61
C VAL A 25 5.87 -0.29 2.93
N GLN A 26 6.94 -0.99 3.31
CA GLN A 26 7.68 -0.69 4.55
C GLN A 26 8.24 0.73 4.55
N LYS A 27 8.85 1.16 3.44
CA LYS A 27 9.39 2.51 3.29
C LYS A 27 8.29 3.57 3.40
N GLN A 28 7.21 3.43 2.64
CA GLN A 28 6.12 4.41 2.65
C GLN A 28 5.42 4.48 4.01
N CYS A 29 5.19 3.35 4.68
CA CYS A 29 4.63 3.37 6.03
C CYS A 29 5.59 4.06 7.02
N LYS A 30 6.89 3.78 6.95
CA LYS A 30 7.90 4.44 7.78
C LYS A 30 7.92 5.96 7.55
N ASP A 31 7.89 6.39 6.29
CA ASP A 31 7.87 7.82 5.92
C ASP A 31 6.59 8.52 6.42
N LEU A 32 5.49 7.77 6.57
CA LEU A 32 4.22 8.25 7.14
C LEU A 32 4.13 8.11 8.66
N GLY A 33 5.12 7.51 9.34
CA GLY A 33 5.07 7.22 10.77
C GLY A 33 4.09 6.11 11.16
N ILE A 34 3.76 5.22 10.22
CA ILE A 34 2.79 4.12 10.37
C ILE A 34 3.57 2.81 10.54
N ASN A 35 3.13 1.93 11.45
CA ASN A 35 3.73 0.61 11.60
C ASN A 35 3.29 -0.30 10.42
N PRO A 36 4.20 -0.74 9.54
CA PRO A 36 3.82 -1.53 8.37
C PRO A 36 3.35 -2.95 8.73
N GLU A 37 3.61 -3.44 9.95
CA GLU A 37 3.09 -4.73 10.43
C GLU A 37 1.71 -4.62 11.10
N ASP A 38 1.24 -3.41 11.39
CA ASP A 38 -0.01 -3.14 12.11
C ASP A 38 -0.77 -1.97 11.46
N ILE A 39 -1.00 -2.05 10.15
CA ILE A 39 -1.76 -1.03 9.41
C ILE A 39 -3.22 -1.09 9.84
N LYS A 40 -3.76 0.05 10.25
CA LYS A 40 -5.15 0.17 10.68
C LYS A 40 -6.06 0.67 9.54
N PRO A 41 -7.38 0.47 9.62
CA PRO A 41 -8.31 1.00 8.62
C PRO A 41 -8.15 2.51 8.38
N GLU A 42 -7.92 3.30 9.43
CA GLU A 42 -7.70 4.75 9.37
C GLU A 42 -6.42 5.17 8.64
N ASP A 43 -5.45 4.26 8.50
CA ASP A 43 -4.18 4.50 7.82
C ASP A 43 -4.28 4.30 6.30
N LEU A 44 -5.22 3.46 5.85
CA LEU A 44 -5.39 3.06 4.45
C LEU A 44 -5.54 4.23 3.47
N PRO A 45 -6.24 5.35 3.79
CA PRO A 45 -6.28 6.51 2.91
C PRO A 45 -4.90 7.12 2.64
N LYS A 46 -4.04 7.20 3.67
CA LYS A 46 -2.68 7.75 3.56
C LYS A 46 -1.74 6.77 2.87
N VAL A 47 -1.77 5.51 3.30
CA VAL A 47 -0.96 4.43 2.73
C VAL A 47 -1.30 4.20 1.25
N GLY A 48 -2.59 4.14 0.93
CA GLY A 48 -3.07 3.97 -0.45
C GLY A 48 -2.63 5.11 -1.36
N LYS A 49 -2.70 6.36 -0.88
CA LYS A 49 -2.20 7.51 -1.64
C LYS A 49 -0.69 7.43 -1.90
N ALA A 50 0.10 7.19 -0.85
CA ALA A 50 1.56 7.12 -0.97
C ALA A 50 2.01 6.00 -1.92
N LEU A 51 1.41 4.81 -1.80
CA LEU A 51 1.70 3.69 -2.70
C LEU A 51 1.20 3.94 -4.12
N GLY A 52 0.02 4.56 -4.27
CA GLY A 52 -0.49 5.01 -5.55
C GLY A 52 0.47 5.95 -6.26
N ASP A 53 0.99 6.97 -5.57
CA ASP A 53 1.93 7.95 -6.13
C ASP A 53 3.27 7.33 -6.56
N VAL A 54 3.78 6.37 -5.78
CA VAL A 54 4.92 5.54 -6.21
C VAL A 54 4.58 4.79 -7.50
N MET A 55 3.41 4.15 -7.55
CA MET A 55 2.99 3.38 -8.72
C MET A 55 2.68 4.25 -9.94
N LYS A 56 2.29 5.52 -9.77
CA LYS A 56 2.18 6.48 -10.89
C LYS A 56 3.55 6.71 -11.55
N THR A 57 4.61 6.72 -10.75
CA THR A 57 5.99 6.91 -11.22
C THR A 57 6.54 5.67 -11.93
N PHE A 58 6.31 4.47 -11.38
CA PHE A 58 6.89 3.22 -11.92
C PHE A 58 5.99 2.50 -12.93
N GLY A 59 4.68 2.53 -12.74
CA GLY A 59 3.69 1.76 -13.52
C GLY A 59 2.72 2.63 -14.33
N GLY A 60 2.88 3.95 -14.32
CA GLY A 60 2.02 4.89 -15.03
C GLY A 60 0.77 5.29 -14.24
N GLU A 61 0.12 6.36 -14.71
CA GLU A 61 -0.95 7.04 -13.98
C GLU A 61 -2.15 6.14 -13.67
N GLU A 62 -2.58 5.35 -14.66
CA GLU A 62 -3.73 4.45 -14.52
C GLU A 62 -3.48 3.39 -13.43
N LYS A 63 -2.30 2.76 -13.44
CA LYS A 63 -1.95 1.72 -12.48
C LYS A 63 -1.84 2.28 -11.07
N GLY A 64 -1.25 3.47 -10.93
CA GLY A 64 -1.18 4.13 -9.63
C GLY A 64 -2.55 4.48 -9.05
N ARG A 65 -3.48 4.97 -9.88
CA ARG A 65 -4.87 5.23 -9.46
C ARG A 65 -5.60 3.94 -9.06
N ALA A 66 -5.38 2.85 -9.80
CA ALA A 66 -5.99 1.55 -9.50
C ALA A 66 -5.54 1.02 -8.13
N ILE A 67 -4.23 1.07 -7.84
CA ILE A 67 -3.66 0.62 -6.56
C ILE A 67 -4.12 1.47 -5.40
N GLU A 68 -4.12 2.79 -5.54
CA GLU A 68 -4.65 3.72 -4.53
C GLU A 68 -6.11 3.37 -4.17
N SER A 69 -6.93 3.08 -5.19
CA SER A 69 -8.35 2.76 -5.02
C SER A 69 -8.57 1.36 -4.43
N GLU A 70 -7.75 0.37 -4.80
CA GLU A 70 -7.80 -0.98 -4.23
C GLU A 70 -7.48 -0.95 -2.73
N ILE A 71 -6.43 -0.25 -2.33
CA ILE A 71 -6.01 -0.15 -0.92
C ILE A 71 -7.05 0.60 -0.07
N LYS A 72 -7.59 1.72 -0.58
CA LYS A 72 -8.63 2.47 0.15
C LYS A 72 -9.90 1.65 0.40
N ARG A 73 -10.28 0.78 -0.55
CA ARG A 73 -11.46 -0.09 -0.40
C ARG A 73 -11.32 -1.12 0.71
N LEU A 74 -10.08 -1.45 1.13
CA LEU A 74 -9.85 -2.33 2.27
C LEU A 74 -10.38 -1.75 3.60
N ALA A 75 -10.66 -0.45 3.66
CA ALA A 75 -11.23 0.19 4.87
C ALA A 75 -12.72 -0.11 5.07
N HIS A 76 -13.41 -0.65 4.06
CA HIS A 76 -14.85 -0.88 4.05
C HIS A 76 -15.22 -2.37 3.91
N GLY A 77 -14.24 -3.27 4.02
CA GLY A 77 -14.42 -4.71 3.82
C GLY A 77 -14.07 -5.55 5.03
#